data_AF-A0A9W4SWL2-F1
#
_entry.id   AF-A0A9W4SWL2-F1
#
_cell.length_a   1.000
_cell.length_b   1.000
_cell.length_c   1.000
_cell.angle_alpha   90.00
_cell.angle_beta   90.00
_cell.angle_gamma   90.00
#
_symmetry.space_group_name_H-M   'P 1'
#
loop_
_entity.id
_entity.type
_entity.pdbx_description
1 polymer ?
#
loop_
_entity_poly.entity_id
_entity_poly.type
_entity_poly.pdbx_seq_one_letter_code
_entity_poly.pdbx_strand_id
1 'polypeptide(L)'
;MRMDSINFQKLISVLNPLPIFQNNNNNLQVSVKLQFAVFLKRIGSKENIFEICSRFGIAEGTVYLYCKRIMIAISSLKKFLVKWPTNETKQRVHEGFKNIGGMENVIGAIDGSHIVLANAPLKQPESYWSRKKRYSIQLQGIVDHKGIFIDYEIGWPSSVHDAKVYKNSHFYLNASEIVKGKLHSFFKDSSFSLLVKLFTIKEDLSL
;
A
#
# COMPACT_ATOMS: atom_id res chain seq x y z
N MET A 1 4.93 15.12 3.82
CA MET A 1 4.45 14.50 5.07
C MET A 1 5.67 14.10 5.88
N ARG A 2 5.85 14.63 7.11
CA ARG A 2 6.95 14.24 8.02
C ARG A 2 6.36 13.30 9.08
N MET A 3 7.00 12.16 9.32
CA MET A 3 6.60 11.26 10.40
C MET A 3 6.90 11.94 11.73
N ASP A 4 5.92 12.01 12.63
CA ASP A 4 6.14 12.50 13.98
C ASP A 4 6.94 11.49 14.82
N SER A 5 7.59 11.99 15.87
CA SER A 5 8.45 11.18 16.74
C SER A 5 7.69 10.05 17.44
N ILE A 6 6.41 10.26 17.77
CA ILE A 6 5.59 9.29 18.51
C ILE A 6 5.31 8.07 17.62
N ASN A 7 4.84 8.30 16.39
CA ASN A 7 4.59 7.25 15.41
C ASN A 7 5.88 6.55 15.00
N PHE A 8 7.00 7.27 14.93
CA PHE A 8 8.31 6.66 14.74
C PHE A 8 8.64 5.66 15.86
N GLN A 9 8.51 6.05 17.14
CA GLN A 9 8.77 5.14 18.27
C GLN A 9 7.80 3.96 18.30
N LYS A 10 6.52 4.18 18.01
CA LYS A 10 5.53 3.10 17.90
C LYS A 10 5.95 2.07 16.86
N LEU A 11 6.37 2.50 15.67
CA LEU A 11 6.85 1.58 14.63
C LEU A 11 8.11 0.82 15.08
N ILE A 12 9.05 1.48 15.77
CA ILE A 12 10.21 0.78 16.33
C ILE A 12 9.81 -0.30 17.34
N SER A 13 8.83 -0.04 18.21
CA SER A 13 8.34 -1.06 19.16
C SER A 13 7.72 -2.27 18.47
N VAL A 14 7.06 -2.08 17.32
CA VAL A 14 6.50 -3.16 16.49
C VAL A 14 7.60 -3.93 15.75
N LEU A 15 8.64 -3.24 15.28
CA LEU A 15 9.72 -3.85 14.49
C LEU A 15 10.74 -4.60 15.35
N ASN A 16 11.12 -4.06 16.52
CA ASN A 16 12.13 -4.64 17.42
C ASN A 16 11.99 -6.14 17.70
N PRO A 17 10.80 -6.67 18.05
CA PRO A 17 10.66 -8.10 18.38
C PRO A 17 10.73 -9.03 17.17
N LEU A 18 10.80 -8.52 15.94
CA LEU A 18 10.78 -9.37 14.75
C LEU A 18 12.07 -10.18 14.60
N PRO A 19 12.00 -11.47 14.19
CA PRO A 19 13.16 -12.37 14.14
C PRO A 19 14.34 -11.85 13.32
N ILE A 20 14.10 -11.03 12.29
CA ILE A 20 15.15 -10.45 11.43
C ILE A 20 16.10 -9.48 12.19
N PHE A 21 15.69 -9.02 13.37
CA PHE A 21 16.48 -8.16 14.27
C PHE A 21 16.94 -8.88 15.54
N GLN A 22 16.62 -10.17 15.68
CA GLN A 22 17.05 -11.02 16.78
C GLN A 22 18.27 -11.81 16.30
N ASN A 23 19.46 -11.33 16.65
CA ASN A 23 20.72 -12.00 16.33
C ASN A 23 21.19 -12.82 17.53
N ASN A 24 21.25 -14.14 17.39
CA ASN A 24 21.77 -15.04 18.43
C ASN A 24 23.30 -15.16 18.43
N ASN A 25 24.00 -14.40 17.58
CA ASN A 25 25.47 -14.40 17.52
C ASN A 25 26.07 -13.39 18.51
N ASN A 26 27.33 -13.60 18.86
CA ASN A 26 28.12 -12.70 19.73
C ASN A 26 28.33 -11.29 19.16
N ASN A 27 28.04 -11.07 17.88
CA ASN A 27 28.15 -9.75 17.25
C ASN A 27 26.83 -8.99 17.41
N LEU A 28 26.88 -7.89 18.18
CA LEU A 28 25.73 -7.02 18.38
C LEU A 28 25.24 -6.44 17.05
N GLN A 29 23.94 -6.59 16.79
CA GLN A 29 23.30 -5.96 15.66
C GLN A 29 23.03 -4.48 15.99
N VAL A 30 23.29 -3.60 15.03
CA VAL A 30 22.95 -2.17 15.15
C VAL A 30 21.45 -2.00 15.42
N SER A 31 21.10 -1.03 16.27
CA SER A 31 19.72 -0.79 16.69
C SER A 31 18.74 -0.68 15.50
N VAL A 32 17.54 -1.26 15.65
CA VAL A 32 16.46 -1.15 14.65
C VAL A 32 16.09 0.30 14.39
N LYS A 33 16.21 1.16 15.42
CA LYS A 33 16.03 2.60 15.33
C LYS A 33 16.90 3.23 14.23
N LEU A 34 18.21 2.93 14.22
CA LEU A 34 19.12 3.47 13.21
C LEU A 34 18.85 2.86 11.83
N GLN A 35 18.64 1.54 11.75
CA GLN A 35 18.32 0.88 10.49
C GLN A 35 17.06 1.48 9.85
N PHE A 36 16.02 1.73 10.65
CA PHE A 36 14.77 2.34 10.21
C PHE A 36 14.93 3.80 9.81
N ALA A 37 15.72 4.59 10.54
CA ALA A 37 16.03 5.96 10.17
C ALA A 37 16.76 6.06 8.81
N VAL A 38 17.73 5.18 8.56
CA VAL A 38 18.42 5.07 7.28
C VAL A 38 17.44 4.70 6.16
N PHE A 39 16.57 3.72 6.40
CA PHE A 39 15.54 3.31 5.43
C PHE A 39 14.61 4.48 5.08
N LEU A 40 14.02 5.15 6.09
CA LEU A 40 13.12 6.29 5.87
C LEU A 40 13.83 7.43 5.14
N LYS A 41 15.09 7.70 5.47
CA LYS A 41 15.88 8.72 4.77
C LYS A 41 16.09 8.34 3.30
N ARG A 42 16.37 7.07 3.01
CA ARG A 42 16.54 6.57 1.64
C ARG A 42 15.27 6.69 0.81
N ILE A 43 14.12 6.29 1.33
CA ILE A 43 12.86 6.28 0.57
C ILE A 43 12.14 7.64 0.56
N GLY A 44 12.41 8.50 1.55
CA GLY A 44 11.74 9.78 1.74
C GLY A 44 12.53 11.00 1.22
N SER A 45 13.74 10.80 0.70
CA SER A 45 14.57 11.86 0.14
C SER A 45 14.97 11.58 -1.31
N LYS A 46 15.41 12.61 -2.02
CA LYS A 46 16.02 12.50 -3.35
C LYS A 46 17.54 12.29 -3.27
N GLU A 47 18.08 12.05 -2.07
CA GLU A 47 19.52 11.91 -1.86
C GLU A 47 20.03 10.64 -2.55
N ASN A 48 21.20 10.76 -3.18
CA ASN A 48 21.88 9.61 -3.75
C ASN A 48 22.46 8.73 -2.63
N ILE A 49 22.97 7.55 -2.99
CA ILE A 49 23.44 6.59 -1.99
C ILE A 49 24.66 7.11 -1.20
N PHE A 50 25.57 7.85 -1.85
CA PHE A 50 26.78 8.39 -1.24
C PHE A 50 26.48 9.51 -0.23
N GLU A 51 25.48 10.34 -0.50
CA GLU A 51 25.00 11.36 0.44
C GLU A 51 24.45 10.72 1.72
N ILE A 52 23.72 9.62 1.59
CA ILE A 52 23.20 8.85 2.74
C ILE A 52 24.36 8.20 3.51
N CYS A 53 25.32 7.59 2.80
CA CYS A 53 26.52 7.02 3.42
C CYS A 53 27.29 8.08 4.23
N SER A 54 27.54 9.25 3.65
CA SER A 54 28.23 10.37 4.30
C SER A 54 27.46 10.85 5.53
N ARG A 55 26.13 10.99 5.44
CA ARG A 55 25.28 11.48 6.53
C ARG A 55 25.27 10.56 7.76
N PHE A 56 25.28 9.25 7.54
CA PHE A 56 25.19 8.27 8.62
C PHE A 56 26.55 7.65 8.99
N GLY A 57 27.62 7.97 8.26
CA GLY A 57 28.95 7.40 8.48
C GLY A 57 29.00 5.89 8.22
N ILE A 58 28.26 5.40 7.22
CA ILE A 58 28.15 3.96 6.92
C ILE A 58 28.48 3.66 5.45
N ALA A 59 28.93 2.44 5.17
CA ALA A 59 29.21 1.99 3.82
C ALA A 59 27.92 1.72 3.01
N GLU A 60 28.03 1.77 1.68
CA GLU A 60 26.90 1.51 0.76
C GLU A 60 26.25 0.14 1.01
N GLY A 61 27.06 -0.91 1.20
CA GLY A 61 26.55 -2.25 1.51
C GLY A 61 25.71 -2.28 2.80
N THR A 62 26.06 -1.46 3.80
CA THR A 62 25.32 -1.33 5.05
C THR A 62 23.95 -0.67 4.83
N VAL A 63 23.88 0.36 3.97
CA VAL A 63 22.60 1.00 3.60
C VAL A 63 21.67 -0.02 2.96
N TYR A 64 22.15 -0.78 1.98
CA TYR A 64 21.34 -1.83 1.33
C TYR A 64 20.90 -2.90 2.32
N LEU A 65 21.80 -3.34 3.21
CA LEU A 65 21.48 -4.32 4.24
C LEU A 65 20.35 -3.84 5.16
N TYR A 66 20.42 -2.59 5.63
CA TYR A 66 19.39 -2.01 6.50
C TYR A 66 18.06 -1.88 5.78
N CYS A 67 18.06 -1.34 4.55
CA CYS A 67 16.86 -1.25 3.74
C CYS A 67 16.21 -2.62 3.50
N LYS A 68 17.02 -3.64 3.16
CA LYS A 68 16.54 -5.01 2.94
C LYS A 68 15.90 -5.59 4.21
N ARG A 69 16.53 -5.43 5.38
CA ARG A 69 15.98 -5.92 6.66
C ARG A 69 14.66 -5.25 7.01
N ILE A 70 14.57 -3.93 6.87
CA ILE A 70 13.33 -3.18 7.11
C ILE A 70 12.23 -3.61 6.13
N MET A 71 12.54 -3.77 4.85
CA MET A 71 11.58 -4.24 3.83
C MET A 71 11.03 -5.62 4.16
N ILE A 72 11.89 -6.57 4.56
CA ILE A 72 11.49 -7.92 4.99
C ILE A 72 10.60 -7.83 6.23
N ALA A 73 11.00 -7.03 7.22
CA ALA A 73 10.24 -6.82 8.45
C ALA A 73 8.82 -6.27 8.16
N ILE A 74 8.71 -5.18 7.39
CA ILE A 74 7.42 -4.60 7.00
C ILE A 74 6.59 -5.60 6.20
N SER A 75 7.20 -6.33 5.28
CA SER A 75 6.51 -7.35 4.48
C SER A 75 5.95 -8.48 5.34
N SER A 76 6.65 -8.87 6.42
CA SER A 76 6.15 -9.87 7.37
C SER A 76 4.91 -9.41 8.13
N LEU A 77 4.72 -8.09 8.29
CA LEU A 77 3.57 -7.49 8.95
C LEU A 77 2.35 -7.36 8.03
N LYS A 78 2.50 -7.56 6.71
CA LYS A 78 1.43 -7.39 5.71
C LYS A 78 0.13 -8.08 6.15
N LYS A 79 0.22 -9.36 6.53
CA LYS A 79 -0.93 -10.19 6.94
C LYS A 79 -1.67 -9.64 8.16
N PHE A 80 -1.01 -8.83 8.98
CA PHE A 80 -1.57 -8.23 10.19
C PHE A 80 -2.17 -6.86 9.92
N LEU A 81 -1.58 -6.09 9.00
CA LEU A 81 -1.91 -4.70 8.73
C LEU A 81 -2.99 -4.53 7.65
N VAL A 82 -2.93 -5.32 6.57
CA VAL A 82 -3.91 -5.26 5.48
C VAL A 82 -4.78 -6.51 5.57
N LYS A 83 -6.00 -6.32 6.04
CA LYS A 83 -6.98 -7.39 6.22
C LYS A 83 -8.32 -6.96 5.70
N TRP A 84 -9.02 -7.92 5.13
CA TRP A 84 -10.42 -7.76 4.83
C TRP A 84 -11.24 -7.55 6.12
N PRO A 85 -12.19 -6.59 6.14
CA PRO A 85 -12.99 -6.33 7.33
C PRO A 85 -13.88 -7.52 7.71
N THR A 86 -13.96 -7.80 9.02
CA THR A 86 -14.97 -8.70 9.60
C THR A 86 -16.37 -8.12 9.43
N ASN A 87 -17.43 -8.90 9.65
CA ASN A 87 -18.82 -8.41 9.54
C ASN A 87 -19.09 -7.20 10.45
N GLU A 88 -18.58 -7.22 11.68
CA GLU A 88 -18.64 -6.08 12.61
C GLU A 88 -17.88 -4.86 12.08
N THR A 89 -16.70 -5.08 11.50
CA THR A 89 -15.90 -3.99 10.93
C THR A 89 -16.56 -3.41 9.68
N LYS A 90 -17.19 -4.24 8.83
CA LYS A 90 -17.94 -3.80 7.65
C LYS A 90 -19.07 -2.83 8.04
N GLN A 91 -19.79 -3.09 9.14
CA GLN A 91 -20.82 -2.17 9.64
C GLN A 91 -20.23 -0.80 9.99
N ARG A 92 -19.10 -0.77 10.71
CA ARG A 92 -18.41 0.50 11.03
C ARG A 92 -17.94 1.22 9.77
N VAL A 93 -17.45 0.49 8.76
CA VAL A 93 -17.04 1.09 7.50
C VAL A 93 -18.23 1.69 6.76
N HIS A 94 -19.35 0.98 6.73
CA HIS A 94 -20.61 1.48 6.19
C HIS A 94 -21.10 2.74 6.88
N GLU A 95 -21.17 2.75 8.21
CA GLU A 95 -21.55 3.93 8.99
C GLU A 95 -20.60 5.10 8.70
N GLY A 96 -19.30 4.83 8.58
CA GLY A 96 -18.31 5.83 8.21
C GLY A 96 -18.58 6.49 6.85
N PHE A 97 -18.78 5.71 5.80
CA PHE A 97 -19.12 6.25 4.47
C PHE A 97 -20.48 6.96 4.45
N LYS A 98 -21.47 6.44 5.19
CA LYS A 98 -22.78 7.09 5.35
C LYS A 98 -22.64 8.46 6.02
N ASN A 99 -21.83 8.58 7.06
CA ASN A 99 -21.60 9.83 7.78
C ASN A 99 -20.78 10.85 6.98
N ILE A 100 -19.84 10.38 6.15
CA ILE A 100 -18.98 11.27 5.34
C ILE A 100 -19.72 11.83 4.12
N GLY A 101 -20.53 11.01 3.44
CA GLY A 101 -21.10 11.38 2.13
C GLY A 101 -22.47 10.78 1.82
N GLY A 102 -23.21 10.30 2.82
CA GLY A 102 -24.56 9.74 2.64
C GLY A 102 -24.60 8.40 1.91
N MET A 103 -23.45 7.76 1.69
CA MET A 103 -23.36 6.54 0.87
C MET A 103 -23.80 5.30 1.64
N GLU A 104 -24.96 4.75 1.29
CA GLU A 104 -25.48 3.55 1.93
C GLU A 104 -24.85 2.26 1.39
N ASN A 105 -24.76 1.25 2.26
CA ASN A 105 -24.22 -0.08 1.97
C ASN A 105 -22.76 -0.14 1.46
N VAL A 106 -21.99 0.94 1.54
CA VAL A 106 -20.58 0.96 1.10
C VAL A 106 -19.64 0.40 2.15
N ILE A 107 -18.85 -0.63 1.81
CA ILE A 107 -17.88 -1.25 2.75
C ILE A 107 -16.42 -1.04 2.37
N GLY A 108 -16.16 -0.21 1.35
CA GLY A 108 -14.83 0.14 0.89
C GLY A 108 -14.88 1.03 -0.35
N ALA A 109 -13.80 1.75 -0.57
CA ALA A 109 -13.55 2.50 -1.80
C ALA A 109 -12.37 1.88 -2.53
N ILE A 110 -12.52 1.64 -3.83
CA ILE A 110 -11.48 1.06 -4.68
C ILE A 110 -11.08 2.04 -5.77
N ASP A 111 -9.77 2.22 -5.91
CA ASP A 111 -9.19 3.12 -6.89
C ASP A 111 -7.84 2.62 -7.41
N GLY A 112 -7.45 3.09 -8.59
CA GLY A 112 -6.17 2.82 -9.24
C GLY A 112 -5.19 3.99 -9.09
N SER A 113 -3.93 3.67 -8.85
CA SER A 113 -2.83 4.64 -8.74
C SER A 113 -1.58 4.11 -9.42
N HIS A 114 -0.60 5.01 -9.62
CA HIS A 114 0.65 4.68 -10.30
C HIS A 114 1.85 5.00 -9.41
N ILE A 115 2.69 3.99 -9.16
CA ILE A 115 4.00 4.13 -8.53
C ILE A 115 5.01 4.46 -9.63
N VAL A 116 5.45 5.72 -9.65
CA VAL A 116 6.42 6.21 -10.65
C VAL A 116 7.80 5.60 -10.36
N LEU A 117 8.41 5.04 -11.39
CA LEU A 117 9.77 4.52 -11.36
C LEU A 117 10.75 5.59 -11.81
N ALA A 118 11.88 5.69 -11.12
CA ALA A 118 12.95 6.61 -11.51
C ALA A 118 13.60 6.18 -12.84
N ASN A 119 13.75 4.87 -13.04
CA ASN A 119 14.40 4.27 -14.19
C ASN A 119 13.47 3.29 -14.90
N ALA A 120 13.73 3.07 -16.18
CA ALA A 120 13.08 2.03 -16.96
C ALA A 120 13.36 0.65 -16.34
N PRO A 121 12.36 -0.25 -16.25
CA PRO A 121 12.60 -1.64 -15.91
C PRO A 121 13.55 -2.30 -16.90
N LEU A 122 14.41 -3.21 -16.42
CA LEU A 122 15.36 -3.93 -17.27
C LEU A 122 14.67 -4.86 -18.29
N LYS A 123 13.47 -5.33 -17.96
CA LYS A 123 12.67 -6.23 -18.80
C LYS A 123 11.43 -5.49 -19.30
N GLN A 124 11.20 -5.52 -20.60
CA GLN A 124 10.02 -4.95 -21.28
C GLN A 124 9.70 -3.50 -20.85
N PRO A 125 10.67 -2.57 -20.90
CA PRO A 125 10.50 -1.20 -20.43
C PRO A 125 9.30 -0.48 -21.08
N GLU A 126 9.03 -0.77 -22.34
CA GLU A 126 7.91 -0.24 -23.12
C GLU A 126 6.54 -0.51 -22.46
N SER A 127 6.40 -1.67 -21.80
CA SER A 127 5.15 -2.04 -21.13
C SER A 127 4.86 -1.17 -19.90
N TYR A 128 5.90 -0.63 -19.27
CA TYR A 128 5.82 0.22 -18.08
C TYR A 128 5.80 1.71 -18.42
N TRP A 129 5.88 2.08 -19.70
CA TRP A 129 5.78 3.46 -20.12
C TRP A 129 4.31 3.90 -20.15
N SER A 130 3.95 4.87 -19.30
CA SER A 130 2.59 5.37 -19.19
C SER A 130 2.29 6.48 -20.21
N ARG A 131 1.00 6.72 -20.48
CA ARG A 131 0.52 7.87 -21.28
C ARG A 131 0.99 9.22 -20.72
N LYS A 132 1.32 9.28 -19.43
CA LYS A 132 1.88 10.46 -18.75
C LYS A 132 3.39 10.63 -18.98
N LYS A 133 3.97 9.92 -19.96
CA LYS A 133 5.39 9.96 -20.34
C LYS A 133 6.34 9.67 -19.17
N ARG A 134 6.00 8.65 -18.38
CA ARG A 134 6.76 8.21 -17.21
C ARG A 134 6.69 6.69 -17.06
N TYR A 135 7.77 6.07 -16.59
CA TYR A 135 7.73 4.68 -16.18
C TYR A 135 6.94 4.53 -14.88
N SER A 136 6.00 3.59 -14.82
CA SER A 136 5.25 3.34 -13.59
C SER A 136 4.70 1.92 -13.49
N ILE A 137 4.42 1.51 -12.25
CA ILE A 137 3.72 0.28 -11.90
C ILE A 137 2.36 0.67 -11.34
N GLN A 138 1.31 -0.08 -11.69
CA GLN A 138 -0.02 0.15 -11.14
C GLN A 138 -0.17 -0.43 -9.73
N LEU A 139 -0.93 0.29 -8.93
CA LEU A 139 -1.42 -0.09 -7.61
C LEU A 139 -2.94 0.12 -7.63
N GLN A 140 -3.71 -0.95 -7.50
CA GLN A 140 -5.11 -0.86 -7.13
C GLN A 140 -5.22 -1.01 -5.62
N GLY A 141 -5.89 -0.10 -4.95
CA GLY A 141 -6.11 -0.14 -3.51
C GLY A 141 -7.60 -0.20 -3.19
N ILE A 142 -7.96 -1.00 -2.19
CA ILE A 142 -9.26 -0.91 -1.52
C ILE A 142 -9.01 -0.36 -0.13
N VAL A 143 -9.70 0.73 0.21
CA VAL A 143 -9.57 1.42 1.49
C VAL A 143 -10.91 1.50 2.22
N ASP A 144 -10.85 1.60 3.55
CA ASP A 144 -12.01 1.91 4.38
C ASP A 144 -12.35 3.42 4.36
N HIS A 145 -13.39 3.81 5.09
CA HIS A 145 -13.83 5.20 5.26
C HIS A 145 -12.77 6.14 5.86
N LYS A 146 -11.70 5.62 6.46
CA LYS A 146 -10.56 6.40 7.00
C LYS A 146 -9.38 6.44 6.04
N GLY A 147 -9.50 5.85 4.85
CA GLY A 147 -8.42 5.74 3.87
C GLY A 147 -7.38 4.67 4.24
N ILE A 148 -7.69 3.74 5.13
CA ILE A 148 -6.80 2.64 5.51
C ILE A 148 -6.98 1.49 4.52
N PHE A 149 -5.88 0.98 3.96
CA PHE A 149 -5.89 -0.17 3.04
C PHE A 149 -6.43 -1.42 3.72
N ILE A 150 -7.48 -1.99 3.13
CA ILE A 150 -8.06 -3.29 3.51
C ILE A 150 -7.72 -4.38 2.49
N ASP A 151 -7.39 -4.00 1.25
CA ASP A 151 -6.85 -4.87 0.21
C ASP A 151 -6.04 -4.04 -0.81
N TYR A 152 -5.14 -4.68 -1.55
CA TYR A 152 -4.45 -4.05 -2.67
C TYR A 152 -3.89 -5.07 -3.68
N GLU A 153 -3.80 -4.64 -4.93
CA GLU A 153 -3.17 -5.35 -6.04
C GLU A 153 -2.07 -4.48 -6.65
N ILE A 154 -0.86 -5.01 -6.84
CA ILE A 154 0.31 -4.22 -7.28
C ILE A 154 1.18 -5.04 -8.22
N GLY A 155 1.84 -4.38 -9.18
CA GLY A 155 2.85 -5.01 -10.03
C GLY A 155 2.52 -5.01 -11.51
N TRP A 156 1.33 -4.53 -11.88
CA TRP A 156 0.93 -4.47 -13.27
C TRP A 156 1.67 -3.33 -14.01
N PRO A 157 2.11 -3.55 -15.26
CA PRO A 157 2.67 -2.49 -16.09
C PRO A 157 1.66 -1.36 -16.31
N SER A 158 2.12 -0.11 -16.37
CA SER A 158 1.22 1.04 -16.51
C SER A 158 0.44 1.12 -17.83
N SER A 159 0.80 0.33 -18.83
CA SER A 159 0.06 0.22 -20.09
C SER A 159 -1.24 -0.59 -19.96
N VAL A 160 -1.37 -1.39 -18.91
CA VAL A 160 -2.56 -2.22 -18.66
C VAL A 160 -3.75 -1.32 -18.29
N HIS A 161 -4.97 -1.69 -18.65
CA HIS A 161 -6.15 -0.93 -18.23
C HIS A 161 -6.57 -1.28 -16.79
N ASP A 162 -6.98 -0.29 -16.01
CA ASP A 162 -7.46 -0.47 -14.63
C ASP A 162 -8.55 -1.54 -14.51
N ALA A 163 -9.49 -1.58 -15.47
CA ALA A 163 -10.51 -2.62 -15.54
C ALA A 163 -9.93 -4.03 -15.70
N LYS A 164 -8.83 -4.19 -16.43
CA LYS A 164 -8.13 -5.48 -16.57
C LYS A 164 -7.41 -5.84 -15.28
N VAL A 165 -6.76 -4.87 -14.62
CA VAL A 165 -6.15 -5.10 -13.29
C VAL A 165 -7.22 -5.54 -12.29
N TYR A 166 -8.36 -4.85 -12.24
CA TYR A 166 -9.47 -5.20 -11.38
C TYR A 166 -9.99 -6.61 -11.62
N LYS A 167 -10.28 -6.98 -12.87
CA LYS A 167 -10.78 -8.33 -13.21
C LYS A 167 -9.80 -9.46 -12.88
N ASN A 168 -8.51 -9.16 -12.75
CA ASN A 168 -7.47 -10.11 -12.39
C ASN A 168 -6.98 -9.95 -10.94
N SER A 169 -7.56 -9.03 -10.17
CA SER A 169 -7.20 -8.83 -8.77
C SER A 169 -7.65 -10.00 -7.91
N HIS A 170 -6.90 -10.28 -6.84
CA HIS A 170 -7.30 -11.29 -5.87
C HIS A 170 -8.71 -11.03 -5.33
N PHE A 171 -9.05 -9.76 -5.06
CA PHE A 171 -10.38 -9.37 -4.60
C PHE A 171 -11.48 -9.78 -5.58
N TYR A 172 -11.36 -9.45 -6.87
CA TYR A 172 -12.40 -9.75 -7.86
C TYR A 172 -12.62 -11.26 -8.02
N LEU A 173 -11.52 -12.02 -8.10
CA LEU A 173 -11.56 -13.47 -8.30
C LEU A 173 -12.20 -14.21 -7.12
N ASN A 174 -12.15 -13.64 -5.92
CA ASN A 174 -12.65 -14.25 -4.68
C ASN A 174 -13.82 -13.47 -4.08
N ALA A 175 -14.44 -12.54 -4.84
CA ALA A 175 -15.45 -11.62 -4.33
C ALA A 175 -16.65 -12.33 -3.70
N SER A 176 -17.08 -13.46 -4.27
CA SER A 176 -18.18 -14.28 -3.74
C SER A 176 -17.90 -14.82 -2.33
N GLU A 177 -16.63 -15.11 -2.01
CA GLU A 177 -16.22 -15.59 -0.70
C GLU A 177 -15.93 -14.47 0.29
N ILE A 178 -15.26 -13.43 -0.19
CA ILE A 178 -14.82 -12.27 0.58
C ILE A 178 -16.01 -11.39 1.00
N VAL A 179 -17.00 -11.26 0.11
CA VAL A 179 -18.19 -10.39 0.28
C VAL A 179 -19.41 -11.19 0.79
N LYS A 180 -19.22 -12.38 1.39
CA LYS A 180 -20.31 -13.12 2.05
C LYS A 180 -21.06 -12.22 3.05
N GLY A 181 -22.39 -12.16 2.93
CA GLY A 181 -23.27 -11.32 3.77
C GLY A 181 -24.41 -10.62 2.98
N LYS A 182 -25.25 -9.86 3.68
CA LYS A 182 -26.30 -9.02 3.06
C LYS A 182 -25.67 -7.78 2.40
N LEU A 183 -26.09 -7.49 1.16
CA LEU A 183 -25.88 -6.27 0.35
C LEU A 183 -24.67 -5.41 0.73
N HIS A 184 -23.61 -5.52 -0.08
CA HIS A 184 -22.42 -4.69 0.05
C HIS A 184 -22.08 -4.04 -1.29
N SER A 185 -21.85 -2.74 -1.24
CA SER A 185 -21.44 -1.90 -2.36
C SER A 185 -20.01 -1.42 -2.15
N PHE A 186 -19.30 -1.18 -3.25
CA PHE A 186 -18.01 -0.49 -3.23
C PHE A 186 -18.12 0.83 -3.98
N PHE A 187 -17.40 1.82 -3.49
CA PHE A 187 -17.22 3.08 -4.18
C PHE A 187 -16.09 2.95 -5.22
N LYS A 188 -16.30 3.47 -6.44
CA LYS A 188 -15.35 3.31 -7.57
C LYS A 188 -15.20 4.59 -8.38
N ASP A 189 -13.99 4.81 -8.90
CA ASP A 189 -13.80 5.69 -10.05
C ASP A 189 -14.43 5.05 -11.32
N SER A 190 -14.89 5.90 -12.22
CA SER A 190 -15.45 5.62 -13.55
C SER A 190 -14.67 4.60 -14.39
N SER A 191 -13.39 4.39 -14.11
CA SER A 191 -12.52 3.41 -14.76
C SER A 191 -12.82 1.93 -14.45
N PHE A 192 -13.69 1.63 -13.47
CA PHE A 192 -13.88 0.27 -12.93
C PHE A 192 -15.27 -0.36 -13.17
N SER A 193 -15.88 -0.11 -14.33
CA SER A 193 -17.18 -0.68 -14.70
C SER A 193 -17.15 -2.22 -14.77
N LEU A 194 -17.68 -2.89 -13.72
CA LEU A 194 -18.50 -4.13 -13.74
C LEU A 194 -18.60 -4.83 -12.36
N LEU A 195 -19.85 -5.20 -12.04
CA LEU A 195 -20.39 -6.24 -11.13
C LEU A 195 -19.92 -6.30 -9.67
N VAL A 196 -20.34 -5.29 -8.91
CA VAL A 196 -21.04 -5.33 -7.61
C VAL A 196 -22.12 -4.21 -7.73
N LYS A 197 -23.15 -4.06 -6.88
CA LYS A 197 -23.94 -2.80 -6.91
C LYS A 197 -22.98 -1.67 -6.51
N LEU A 198 -22.55 -0.86 -7.46
CA LEU A 198 -21.43 0.09 -7.32
C LEU A 198 -21.97 1.49 -7.65
N PHE A 199 -21.77 2.45 -6.76
CA PHE A 199 -22.15 3.84 -7.00
C PHE A 199 -20.99 4.59 -7.65
N THR A 200 -21.27 5.29 -8.75
CA THR A 200 -20.33 6.21 -9.42
C THR A 200 -20.85 7.63 -9.16
N ILE A 201 -19.99 8.57 -8.73
CA ILE A 201 -20.40 9.95 -8.31
C ILE A 201 -21.09 10.78 -9.41
N LYS A 202 -21.12 10.34 -10.67
CA LYS A 202 -21.57 11.22 -11.75
C LYS A 202 -23.05 11.19 -12.12
N GLU A 203 -23.88 10.30 -11.56
CA GLU A 203 -25.30 10.24 -11.98
C GLU A 203 -26.35 10.23 -10.86
N ASP A 204 -25.98 9.97 -9.59
CA ASP A 204 -26.99 9.84 -8.50
C ASP A 204 -27.11 11.07 -7.57
N LEU A 205 -26.67 12.25 -8.01
CA LEU A 205 -26.93 13.53 -7.33
C LEU A 205 -27.86 14.44 -8.15
N SER A 206 -28.98 13.87 -8.62
CA SER A 206 -30.17 14.67 -8.92
C SER A 206 -31.26 14.34 -7.91
N LEU A 207 -31.32 15.16 -6.86
CA LEU A 207 -32.57 15.48 -6.18
C LEU A 207 -33.44 16.30 -7.14
#